data_AF-A0A8S2R854-F1
#
_entry.id   AF-A0A8S2R854-F1
#
_cell.length_a   1.000
_cell.length_b   1.000
_cell.length_c   1.000
_cell.angle_alpha   90.00
_cell.angle_beta   90.00
_cell.angle_gamma   90.00
#
_symmetry.space_group_name_H-M   'P 1'
#
loop_
_entity.id
_entity.type
_entity.pdbx_description
1 polymer ?
#
loop_
_entity_poly.entity_id
_entity_poly.type
_entity_poly.pdbx_seq_one_letter_code
_entity_poly.pdbx_strand_id
1 'polypeptide(L)' 'EWHEEGKAEIVPDVLFIDEVHMLDIEYFSFLNRALESDMVPMLIMATNRGITNSWYIPM' A
#
# COMPACT_ATOMS: atom_id res chain seq x y z
N GLU A 1 -14.78 14.06 17.95
CA GLU A 1 -14.60 14.24 19.41
C GLU A 1 -13.15 14.23 19.90
N TRP A 2 -12.37 13.14 19.89
CA TRP A 2 -11.01 13.16 20.50
C TRP A 2 -9.94 13.95 19.71
N HIS A 3 -10.06 14.02 18.38
CA HIS A 3 -9.20 14.86 17.53
C HIS A 3 -9.58 16.35 17.59
N GLU A 4 -10.89 16.64 17.58
CA GLU A 4 -11.43 18.01 17.60
C GLU A 4 -11.18 18.73 18.93
N GLU A 5 -11.04 17.98 20.04
CA GLU A 5 -10.67 18.53 21.35
C GLU A 5 -9.15 18.81 21.49
N GLY A 6 -8.34 18.54 20.46
CA GLY A 6 -6.89 18.74 20.50
C GLY A 6 -6.15 17.80 21.45
N LYS A 7 -6.79 16.71 21.90
CA LYS A 7 -6.23 15.73 22.84
C LYS A 7 -5.37 14.66 22.17
N ALA A 8 -5.45 14.52 20.84
CA ALA A 8 -4.68 13.55 20.09
C ALA A 8 -4.35 14.06 18.68
N GLU A 9 -3.08 13.96 18.32
CA GLU A 9 -2.57 14.17 16.96
C GLU A 9 -2.44 12.82 16.27
N ILE A 10 -3.06 12.68 15.10
CA ILE A 10 -2.90 11.49 14.26
C ILE A 10 -1.71 11.77 13.38
N VAL A 11 -0.57 11.14 13.67
CA VAL A 11 0.63 11.18 12.84
C VAL A 11 0.62 9.96 11.93
N PRO A 12 0.38 10.11 10.62
CA PRO A 12 0.49 9.00 9.68
C PRO A 12 1.97 8.67 9.50
N ASP A 13 2.42 7.52 10.00
CA ASP A 13 3.82 7.09 9.90
C ASP A 13 4.01 6.29 8.60
N VAL A 14 3.99 4.96 8.67
CA VAL A 14 4.21 4.09 7.50
C VAL A 14 3.28 2.89 7.56
N LEU A 15 2.63 2.58 6.44
CA LEU A 15 1.90 1.32 6.22
C LEU A 15 2.76 0.40 5.36
N PHE A 16 3.19 -0.74 5.91
CA PHE A 16 3.97 -1.75 5.19
C PHE A 16 3.11 -2.95 4.83
N ILE A 17 3.12 -3.34 3.54
CA ILE A 17 2.47 -4.54 3.03
C ILE A 17 3.56 -5.46 2.47
N ASP A 18 3.76 -6.61 3.12
CA ASP A 18 4.55 -7.70 2.54
C ASP A 18 3.67 -8.58 1.63
N GLU A 19 4.29 -9.25 0.66
CA GLU A 19 3.60 -10.17 -0.26
C GLU A 19 2.41 -9.58 -1.02
N VAL A 20 2.53 -8.35 -1.53
CA VAL A 20 1.46 -7.64 -2.26
C VAL A 20 0.86 -8.41 -3.46
N HIS A 21 1.55 -9.44 -3.97
CA HIS A 21 1.03 -10.34 -5.00
C HIS A 21 -0.16 -11.21 -4.55
N MET A 22 -0.47 -11.24 -3.25
CA MET A 22 -1.67 -11.86 -2.69
C MET A 22 -2.88 -10.93 -2.70
N LEU A 23 -2.70 -9.64 -3.05
CA LEU A 23 -3.79 -8.67 -3.15
C LEU A 23 -4.41 -8.68 -4.55
N ASP A 24 -5.75 -8.70 -4.57
CA ASP A 24 -6.54 -8.59 -5.80
C ASP A 24 -6.75 -7.13 -6.23
N ILE A 25 -7.21 -6.94 -7.47
CA ILE A 25 -7.48 -5.62 -8.07
C ILE A 25 -8.45 -4.74 -7.27
N GLU A 26 -9.38 -5.37 -6.54
CA GLU A 26 -10.32 -4.67 -5.67
C GLU A 26 -9.62 -4.03 -4.46
N TYR A 27 -8.60 -4.70 -3.90
CA TYR A 27 -7.79 -4.15 -2.81
C TYR A 27 -6.95 -2.95 -3.26
N PHE A 28 -6.40 -2.99 -4.47
CA PHE A 28 -5.70 -1.82 -5.03
C PHE A 28 -6.65 -0.64 -5.23
N SER A 29 -7.90 -0.90 -5.63
CA SER A 29 -8.91 0.15 -5.78
C SER A 29 -9.29 0.78 -4.43
N PHE A 30 -9.35 -0.03 -3.36
CA PHE A 30 -9.55 0.47 -2.00
C PHE A 30 -8.34 1.30 -1.51
N LEU A 31 -7.12 0.78 -1.69
CA LEU A 31 -5.89 1.48 -1.31
C LEU A 31 -5.76 2.81 -2.04
N ASN A 32 -6.05 2.85 -3.35
CA ASN A 32 -6.04 4.10 -4.13
C ASN A 32 -6.97 5.15 -3.55
N ARG A 33 -8.21 4.77 -3.17
CA ARG A 33 -9.16 5.69 -2.54
C ARG A 33 -8.72 6.13 -1.14
N ALA A 34 -8.06 5.26 -0.40
CA ALA A 34 -7.48 5.62 0.90
C ALA A 34 -6.31 6.61 0.75
N LEU A 35 -5.47 6.43 -0.29
CA LEU A 35 -4.34 7.28 -0.63
C LEU A 35 -4.73 8.67 -1.13
N GLU A 36 -5.96 8.87 -1.59
CA GLU A 36 -6.49 10.18 -1.96
C GLU A 36 -6.80 11.08 -0.75
N SER A 37 -6.76 10.56 0.47
CA SER A 37 -7.01 11.35 1.69
C SER A 37 -5.74 12.05 2.19
N ASP A 38 -5.86 13.32 2.63
CA ASP A 38 -4.75 14.12 3.16
C ASP A 38 -4.08 13.55 4.42
N MET A 39 -4.71 12.57 5.10
CA MET A 39 -4.19 11.92 6.32
C MET A 39 -3.69 10.49 6.07
N VAL A 40 -3.26 10.15 4.85
CA VAL A 40 -2.77 8.78 4.58
C VAL A 40 -1.31 8.60 4.99
N PRO A 41 -0.94 7.46 5.62
CA PRO A 41 0.46 7.13 5.88
C PRO A 41 1.22 6.76 4.61
N MET A 42 2.54 6.87 4.63
CA MET A 42 3.40 6.41 3.53
C MET A 42 3.19 4.91 3.30
N LEU A 43 2.73 4.51 2.11
CA LEU A 43 2.52 3.11 1.75
C LEU A 43 3.79 2.50 1.15
N ILE A 44 4.34 1.46 1.79
CA ILE A 44 5.45 0.66 1.29
C ILE A 44 4.94 -0.75 0.99
N MET A 45 5.14 -1.21 -0.24
CA MET A 45 4.74 -2.55 -0.69
C MET A 45 5.97 -3.37 -1.07
N ALA A 46 6.07 -4.58 -0.55
CA ALA A 46 7.07 -5.57 -0.93
C ALA A 46 6.39 -6.76 -1.64
N THR A 47 7.03 -7.30 -2.67
CA THR A 47 6.63 -8.58 -3.30
C THR A 47 7.80 -9.54 -3.30
N ASN A 48 7.59 -10.71 -2.69
CA ASN A 48 8.55 -11.81 -2.71
C ASN A 48 8.41 -12.71 -3.96
N ARG A 49 7.44 -12.43 -4.84
CA ARG A 49 7.35 -13.04 -6.18
C ARG A 49 8.06 -12.15 -7.19
N GLY A 50 9.29 -12.52 -7.52
CA GLY A 50 9.98 -11.93 -8.67
C GLY A 50 9.18 -12.18 -9.96
N ILE A 51 9.05 -11.14 -10.80
CA ILE A 51 8.57 -11.31 -12.17
C ILE A 51 9.61 -12.15 -12.90
N THR A 52 9.34 -13.45 -13.07
CA THR A 52 10.17 -14.28 -13.94
C THR A 52 9.80 -13.97 -15.39
N ASN A 53 10.40 -12.91 -15.94
CA ASN A 53 10.46 -12.76 -17.39
C ASN A 53 11.49 -13.75 -17.89
N SER A 54 11.10 -15.02 -18.02
CA SER A 54 11.88 -15.99 -18.76
C SER A 54 11.80 -15.59 -20.23
N TRP A 55 12.68 -14.68 -20.65
CA TRP A 55 12.95 -14.37 -22.04
C TRP A 55 13.55 -15.61 -22.69
N TYR A 56 12.70 -16.55 -23.11
CA TYR A 56 13.12 -17.66 -23.93
C TYR A 56 13.38 -17.12 -25.33
N ILE A 57 14.65 -16.88 -25.64
CA ILE A 57 15.12 -16.58 -27.00
C ILE A 57 15.44 -17.95 -27.63
N PRO A 58 14.60 -18.48 -28.55
CA PRO A 58 15.01 -19.67 -29.30
C PRO A 58 16.19 -19.29 -30.20
N MET A 59 17.32 -19.99 -30.01
CA MET A 59 18.46 -20.00 -30.94
C MET A 59 18.08 -20.63 -32.28
#